data_AF-A0AAW5MUQ4-F1
#
_entry.id   AF-A0AAW5MUQ4-F1
#
_cell.length_a   1.000
_cell.length_b   1.000
_cell.length_c   1.000
_cell.angle_alpha   90.00
_cell.angle_beta   90.00
_cell.angle_gamma   90.00
#
_symmetry.space_group_name_H-M   'P 1'
#
loop_
_entity.id
_entity.type
_entity.pdbx_description
1 polymer ?
#
loop_
_entity_poly.entity_id
_entity_poly.type
_entity_poly.pdbx_seq_one_letter_code
_entity_poly.pdbx_strand_id
1 'polypeptide(L)' 'LPYPPGVPLLMPGEMLTKESRTVLDFLLMLCSVGQHYPGFETDIHGAKQDEDGVYRVRVLKMAG' A
#
# COMPACT_ATOMS: atom_id res chain seq x y z
N LEU A 1 6.07 2.71 2.16
CA LEU A 1 7.38 2.04 2.04
C LEU A 1 7.15 0.54 2.16
N PRO A 2 7.07 -0.19 1.04
CA PRO A 2 6.80 -1.63 1.04
C PRO A 2 8.09 -2.46 1.19
N TYR A 3 7.96 -3.63 1.81
CA TYR A 3 8.97 -4.67 1.83
C TYR A 3 8.44 -5.94 1.16
N PRO A 4 9.11 -6.45 0.11
CA PRO A 4 10.23 -5.85 -0.63
C PRO A 4 9.80 -4.67 -1.56
N PRO A 5 10.73 -3.85 -2.08
CA PRO A 5 12.19 -3.90 -1.93
C PRO A 5 12.75 -3.08 -0.75
N GLY A 6 11.91 -2.38 0.02
CA GLY A 6 12.39 -1.54 1.13
C GLY A 6 12.87 -0.15 0.70
N VAL A 7 12.39 0.37 -0.43
CA VAL A 7 12.58 1.77 -0.83
C VAL A 7 11.26 2.55 -0.89
N PRO A 8 11.23 3.86 -0.62
CA PRO A 8 10.01 4.65 -0.70
C PRO A 8 9.41 4.62 -2.12
N LEU A 9 8.13 4.24 -2.23
CA LEU A 9 7.38 4.29 -3.50
C LEU A 9 6.53 5.55 -3.65
N LEU A 10 6.09 6.15 -2.54
CA LEU A 10 5.21 7.30 -2.49
C LEU A 10 5.65 8.20 -1.34
N MET A 11 5.76 9.50 -1.61
CA MET A 11 6.07 10.54 -0.65
C MET A 11 4.80 11.29 -0.21
N PRO A 12 4.78 11.89 0.99
CA PRO A 12 3.67 12.74 1.40
C PRO A 12 3.41 13.87 0.39
N GLY A 13 2.17 14.03 -0.04
CA GLY A 13 1.75 15.03 -1.04
C GLY A 13 1.72 14.53 -2.48
N GLU A 14 2.30 13.36 -2.76
CA GLU A 14 2.15 12.72 -4.08
C GLU A 14 0.78 12.09 -4.25
N MET A 15 0.30 12.06 -5.49
CA MET A 15 -0.98 11.47 -5.87
C MET A 15 -0.78 10.40 -6.94
N LEU A 16 -1.43 9.26 -6.75
CA LEU A 16 -1.50 8.23 -7.78
C LEU A 16 -2.46 8.68 -8.89
N THR A 17 -1.98 8.62 -10.12
CA THR A 17 -2.73 8.99 -11.32
C THR A 17 -2.88 7.75 -12.22
N LYS A 18 -3.44 7.94 -13.43
CA LYS A 18 -3.51 6.86 -14.41
C LYS A 18 -2.11 6.45 -14.90
N GLU A 19 -1.20 7.41 -15.01
CA GLU A 19 0.17 7.19 -15.46
C GLU A 19 1.00 6.41 -14.43
N SER A 20 0.73 6.59 -13.13
CA SER A 20 1.41 5.87 -12.04
C SER A 20 0.62 4.65 -11.52
N ARG A 21 -0.33 4.13 -12.32
CA ARG A 21 -1.21 3.02 -11.93
C ARG A 21 -0.46 1.75 -11.53
N THR A 22 0.69 1.49 -12.16
CA THR A 22 1.54 0.33 -11.84
C THR A 22 2.03 0.32 -10.39
N VAL A 23 2.20 1.49 -9.76
CA VAL A 23 2.54 1.58 -8.33
C VAL A 23 1.39 1.06 -7.46
N LEU A 24 0.15 1.40 -7.81
CA LEU A 24 -1.03 0.89 -7.11
C LEU A 24 -1.16 -0.62 -7.29
N ASP A 25 -1.00 -1.11 -8.52
CA ASP A 25 -1.14 -2.53 -8.83
C ASP A 25 -0.06 -3.36 -8.10
N PHE A 26 1.16 -2.83 -7.95
CA PHE A 26 2.21 -3.45 -7.14
C PHE A 26 1.82 -3.56 -5.66
N LEU A 27 1.28 -2.49 -5.07
CA LEU A 27 0.83 -2.51 -3.67
C LEU A 27 -0.33 -3.51 -3.45
N LEU A 28 -1.29 -3.56 -4.38
CA LEU A 28 -2.39 -4.51 -4.34
C LEU A 28 -1.91 -5.96 -4.44
N MET A 29 -0.91 -6.22 -5.30
CA MET A 29 -0.28 -7.53 -5.43
C MET A 29 0.36 -7.98 -4.12
N LEU A 30 1.13 -7.11 -3.46
CA LEU A 30 1.72 -7.43 -2.16
C LEU A 30 0.63 -7.79 -1.14
N CYS A 31 -0.38 -6.93 -0.96
CA CYS A 31 -1.49 -7.19 -0.05
C CYS A 31 -2.16 -8.55 -0.30
N SER A 32 -2.34 -8.94 -1.57
CA SER A 32 -2.90 -10.24 -1.93
C SER A 32 -1.97 -11.39 -1.52
N VAL A 33 -0.69 -11.35 -1.90
CA VAL A 33 0.28 -12.42 -1.61
C VAL A 33 0.46 -12.61 -0.10
N GLY A 34 0.54 -11.51 0.66
CA GLY A 34 0.73 -11.54 2.11
C GLY A 34 -0.39 -12.19 2.92
N GLN A 35 -1.56 -12.44 2.31
CA GLN A 35 -2.68 -13.09 2.99
C GLN A 35 -2.65 -14.63 2.91
N HIS A 36 -1.78 -15.21 2.08
CA HIS A 36 -1.87 -16.65 1.76
C HIS A 36 -1.16 -17.56 2.77
N TYR A 37 -0.07 -17.09 3.39
CA TYR A 37 0.79 -17.94 4.22
C TYR A 37 1.11 -17.25 5.55
N PRO A 38 0.64 -17.79 6.69
CA PRO A 38 1.01 -17.28 8.01
C PRO A 38 2.54 -17.24 8.19
N GLY A 39 3.07 -16.13 8.68
CA GLY A 39 4.50 -15.86 8.82
C GLY A 39 5.17 -15.23 7.58
N PHE A 40 4.43 -14.99 6.50
CA PHE A 40 4.89 -14.29 5.29
C PHE A 40 4.00 -13.08 4.95
N GLU A 41 3.50 -12.41 5.98
CA GLU A 41 2.63 -11.26 5.84
C GLU A 41 3.34 -10.12 5.09
N THR A 42 2.54 -9.34 4.38
CA THR A 42 3.04 -8.14 3.70
C THR A 42 3.27 -7.03 4.70
N ASP A 43 4.46 -6.45 4.64
CA ASP A 43 4.84 -5.28 5.44
C ASP A 43 4.94 -4.03 4.56
N ILE A 44 3.99 -3.10 4.75
CA ILE A 44 3.95 -1.82 4.05
C ILE A 44 3.86 -0.70 5.08
N HIS A 45 5.00 -0.11 5.42
CA HIS A 45 5.05 1.07 6.26
C HIS A 45 4.26 2.23 5.62
N GLY A 46 3.25 2.70 6.34
CA GLY A 46 2.33 3.75 5.88
C GLY A 46 0.93 3.25 5.51
N ALA A 47 0.76 1.94 5.32
CA ALA A 47 -0.54 1.28 5.26
C ALA A 47 -0.85 0.62 6.63
N LYS A 48 -2.12 0.53 6.97
CA LYS A 48 -2.60 -0.18 8.16
C LYS A 48 -3.66 -1.18 7.75
N GLN A 49 -3.51 -2.41 8.18
CA GLN A 49 -4.54 -3.43 8.05
C GLN A 49 -5.63 -3.21 9.10
N ASP A 50 -6.90 -3.34 8.72
CA ASP A 50 -8.03 -3.37 9.64
C ASP A 50 -8.38 -4.80 10.07
N GLU A 51 -9.42 -4.94 10.90
CA GLU A 51 -9.87 -6.23 11.46
C GLU A 51 -10.37 -7.20 10.38
N ASP A 52 -10.80 -6.67 9.22
CA ASP A 52 -11.28 -7.46 8.08
C ASP A 52 -10.12 -7.85 7.13
N GLY A 53 -8.87 -7.50 7.47
CA GLY A 53 -7.70 -7.78 6.66
C GLY A 53 -7.46 -6.79 5.52
N VAL A 54 -8.20 -5.69 5.45
CA VAL A 54 -8.11 -4.68 4.39
C VAL A 54 -7.08 -3.61 4.74
N TYR A 55 -6.18 -3.30 3.81
CA TYR A 55 -5.18 -2.25 3.98
C TYR A 55 -5.73 -0.87 3.66
N ARG A 56 -5.55 0.07 4.59
CA ARG A 56 -5.95 1.48 4.46
C ARG A 56 -4.72 2.39 4.57
N VAL A 57 -4.72 3.45 3.77
CA VAL A 57 -3.70 4.51 3.81
C VAL A 57 -4.34 5.84 4.20
N ARG A 58 -3.58 6.72 4.86
CA ARG A 58 -4.05 8.07 5.18
C ARG A 58 -3.79 8.99 4.00
N VAL A 59 -4.84 9.64 3.51
CA VAL A 59 -4.79 10.62 2.44
C VAL A 59 -5.30 11.98 2.93
N LEU A 60 -4.92 13.04 2.23
CA LEU A 60 -5.46 14.38 2.50
C LEU A 60 -6.96 14.41 2.19
N LYS A 61 -7.73 15.12 3.01
CA LYS A 61 -9.14 15.37 2.71
C LYS A 61 -9.24 16.21 1.44
N MET A 62 -10.15 15.86 0.55
CA MET A 62 -10.48 16.72 -0.58
C MET A 62 -11.04 18.04 -0.04
N ALA A 63 -10.53 19.17 -0.52
CA ALA A 63 -11.17 20.45 -0.29
C ALA A 63 -12.55 20.40 -0.96
N GLY A 64 -13.60 20.62 -0.17
CA GLY A 64 -14.98 20.68 -0.64
C GLY A 64 -15.29 21.96 -1.40
#